data_AF-A0A0G0TJI5-F1
#
_entry.id   AF-A0A0G0TJI5-F1
#
_cell.length_a   1.000
_cell.length_b   1.000
_cell.length_c   1.000
_cell.angle_alpha   90.00
_cell.angle_beta   90.00
_cell.angle_gamma   90.00
#
_symmetry.space_group_name_H-M   'P 1'
#
loop_
_entity.id
_entity.type
_entity.pdbx_description
1 polymer ?
#
loop_
_entity_poly.entity_id
_entity_poly.type
_entity_poly.pdbx_seq_one_letter_code
_entity_poly.pdbx_strand_id
1 'polypeptide(L)'
;MGQKGIHTGGIIPVYPETAGISSKWLRRRIHDAYNLVKLQLSEFLPRETLKVNSLLNFDDAISKVHFPKNTSKTGVGLKRLAFNELLFLQMQSLKRKRQWQKNKVAAKLKVDSTSMNQFIEVLPFKLTASQEKAIGEILVDLKRDYPMNRLLEGDVGSGKTVVAATGAFLSFTNGYQTVFMVPTQILAQQHYETLDIGRTDIFIGTHALIHNKVGFDQVALVVIDEQHRFGVEQRAHLTKIVGGKKSAPHVLTMTATPIPRTIALTFYGDLDLSTLNEIPAGRQKITTWIVPPEKREGAYQWIKSQITSTKSQIFVVCPLIEESDKETLAAVKAATGHYEDLKKVFKDLNIGLLHGRMKVKEKNKVLGNFRSRRIDILVATPVVEVGIDVPNATIMVIEASERFGLAQLHQLRGRVGRGEKKSYCLLFSESKSPKAFSRLSAMTKTISGFELAEMDLRLRGPGEIFGVAQHGFPELKIAKWTDIELIKKARQVAT
;
A
#
# COMPACT_ATOMS: atom_id res chain seq x y z
N MET A 1 -42.93 37.24 1.53
CA MET A 1 -42.68 37.27 2.99
C MET A 1 -41.32 36.61 3.28
N GLY A 2 -40.39 37.37 3.86
CA GLY A 2 -38.98 36.96 4.02
C GLY A 2 -38.78 35.96 5.17
N GLN A 3 -38.23 34.79 4.85
CA GLN A 3 -37.84 33.77 5.82
C GLN A 3 -36.57 34.22 6.60
N LYS A 4 -36.76 35.04 7.65
CA LYS A 4 -35.71 35.62 8.50
C LYS A 4 -34.86 34.61 9.30
N GLY A 5 -35.16 33.30 9.26
CA GLY A 5 -34.48 32.27 10.07
C GLY A 5 -33.48 31.36 9.33
N ILE A 6 -33.39 31.42 8.00
CA ILE A 6 -32.50 30.52 7.21
C ILE A 6 -31.10 31.11 7.04
N HIS A 7 -31.00 32.43 7.19
CA HIS A 7 -29.78 33.19 6.92
C HIS A 7 -29.18 33.90 8.14
N THR A 8 -29.90 33.95 9.26
CA THR A 8 -29.53 34.72 10.46
C THR A 8 -30.13 34.06 11.70
N GLY A 9 -29.36 33.94 12.79
CA GLY A 9 -29.84 33.46 14.10
C GLY A 9 -29.39 32.05 14.54
N GLY A 10 -28.34 31.48 13.94
CA GLY A 10 -27.81 30.17 14.31
C GLY A 10 -26.54 29.83 13.53
N ILE A 11 -26.09 28.57 13.59
CA ILE A 11 -24.99 28.10 12.75
C ILE A 11 -25.49 28.00 11.31
N ILE A 12 -24.71 28.54 10.38
CA ILE A 12 -25.08 28.60 8.98
C ILE A 12 -24.21 27.60 8.22
N PRO A 13 -24.82 26.62 7.52
CA PRO A 13 -24.05 25.69 6.70
C PRO A 13 -23.45 26.42 5.50
N VAL A 14 -22.18 26.11 5.24
CA VAL A 14 -21.40 26.59 4.09
C VAL A 14 -21.25 25.45 3.11
N TYR A 15 -21.47 25.73 1.83
CA TYR A 15 -21.39 24.75 0.76
C TYR A 15 -20.29 25.13 -0.23
N PRO A 16 -19.72 24.18 -0.99
CA PRO A 16 -18.82 24.51 -2.10
C PRO A 16 -19.53 25.41 -3.11
N GLU A 17 -18.96 26.60 -3.34
CA GLU A 17 -19.52 27.60 -4.26
C GLU A 17 -18.86 27.46 -5.64
N THR A 18 -19.61 27.72 -6.69
CA THR A 18 -19.13 27.80 -8.07
C THR A 18 -19.64 29.10 -8.68
N ALA A 19 -19.03 29.58 -9.77
CA ALA A 19 -19.41 30.86 -10.38
C ALA A 19 -20.94 30.91 -10.63
N GLY A 20 -21.62 31.88 -10.01
CA GLY A 20 -23.08 32.04 -10.09
C GLY A 20 -23.91 31.27 -9.06
N ILE A 21 -23.31 30.41 -8.23
CA ILE A 21 -24.00 29.60 -7.20
C ILE A 21 -23.38 29.86 -5.82
N SER A 22 -24.07 30.67 -5.02
CA SER A 22 -23.66 30.97 -3.64
C SER A 22 -24.25 29.99 -2.61
N SER A 23 -23.61 29.85 -1.45
CA SER A 23 -24.14 29.10 -0.30
C SER A 23 -25.49 29.62 0.15
N LYS A 24 -25.79 30.92 -0.04
CA LYS A 24 -27.10 31.50 0.26
C LYS A 24 -28.17 30.94 -0.67
N TRP A 25 -27.88 30.85 -1.96
CA TRP A 25 -28.77 30.26 -2.95
C TRP A 25 -28.97 28.76 -2.70
N LEU A 26 -27.88 28.02 -2.47
CA LEU A 26 -27.93 26.57 -2.17
C LEU A 26 -28.77 26.27 -0.92
N ARG A 27 -28.60 27.02 0.17
CA ARG A 27 -29.44 26.86 1.38
C ARG A 27 -30.93 26.96 1.10
N ARG A 28 -31.33 27.97 0.30
CA ARG A 28 -32.74 28.15 -0.05
C ARG A 28 -33.26 26.96 -0.86
N ARG A 29 -32.50 26.52 -1.86
CA ARG A 29 -32.90 25.38 -2.71
C ARG A 29 -32.92 24.06 -1.95
N ILE A 30 -31.97 23.83 -1.06
CA ILE A 30 -31.94 22.65 -0.19
C ILE A 30 -33.14 22.66 0.76
N HIS A 31 -33.52 23.82 1.31
CA HIS A 31 -34.71 23.93 2.15
C HIS A 31 -36.00 23.59 1.38
N ASP A 32 -36.17 24.18 0.19
CA ASP A 32 -37.34 23.92 -0.66
C ASP A 32 -37.39 22.42 -1.04
N ALA A 33 -36.26 21.85 -1.46
CA ALA A 33 -36.16 20.44 -1.83
C ALA A 33 -36.44 19.51 -0.64
N TYR A 34 -35.88 19.80 0.54
CA TYR A 34 -36.10 19.00 1.74
C TYR A 34 -37.57 18.95 2.11
N ASN A 35 -38.30 20.07 2.05
CA ASN A 35 -39.73 20.09 2.37
C ASN A 35 -40.56 19.25 1.38
N LEU A 36 -40.13 19.14 0.11
CA LEU A 36 -40.80 18.31 -0.88
C LEU A 36 -40.55 16.80 -0.64
N VAL A 37 -39.35 16.43 -0.22
CA VAL A 37 -38.95 15.01 -0.10
C VAL A 37 -39.00 14.46 1.34
N LYS A 38 -39.26 15.30 2.35
CA LYS A 38 -39.19 14.92 3.77
C LYS A 38 -39.97 13.64 4.08
N LEU A 39 -41.19 13.50 3.54
CA LEU A 39 -42.04 12.33 3.77
C LEU A 39 -41.53 11.05 3.07
N GLN A 40 -40.60 11.19 2.11
CA GLN A 40 -39.99 10.08 1.38
C GLN A 40 -38.65 9.63 1.98
N LEU A 41 -38.10 10.38 2.95
CA LEU A 41 -36.87 10.01 3.67
C LEU A 41 -37.16 8.90 4.71
N SER A 42 -37.48 7.70 4.22
CA SER A 42 -37.72 6.54 5.08
C SER A 42 -36.43 6.04 5.72
N GLU A 43 -36.50 5.65 6.99
CA GLU A 43 -35.40 4.95 7.64
C GLU A 43 -35.22 3.56 7.03
N PHE A 44 -33.98 3.25 6.67
CA PHE A 44 -33.61 1.99 6.01
C PHE A 44 -32.77 1.08 6.92
N LEU A 45 -32.31 1.57 8.07
CA LEU A 45 -31.65 0.75 9.08
C LEU A 45 -32.67 0.15 10.07
N PRO A 46 -32.45 -1.10 10.52
CA PRO A 46 -33.23 -1.69 11.59
C PRO A 46 -33.19 -0.84 12.86
N ARG A 47 -34.31 -0.81 13.60
CA ARG A 47 -34.41 -0.05 14.88
C ARG A 47 -33.36 -0.47 15.90
N GLU A 48 -33.00 -1.75 15.92
CA GLU A 48 -31.95 -2.29 16.79
C GLU A 48 -30.58 -1.70 16.45
N THR A 49 -30.23 -1.65 15.16
CA THR A 49 -28.99 -1.03 14.68
C THR A 49 -28.87 0.42 15.12
N LEU A 50 -29.97 1.18 15.05
CA LEU A 50 -30.00 2.57 15.50
C LEU A 50 -29.73 2.69 17.01
N LYS A 51 -30.38 1.85 17.83
CA LYS A 51 -30.22 1.86 19.28
C LYS A 51 -28.82 1.45 19.71
N VAL A 52 -28.30 0.33 19.21
CA VAL A 52 -26.99 -0.22 19.58
C VAL A 52 -25.85 0.75 19.25
N ASN A 53 -25.96 1.47 18.13
CA ASN A 53 -24.92 2.38 17.67
C ASN A 53 -25.16 3.85 18.04
N SER A 54 -26.23 4.15 18.79
CA SER A 54 -26.65 5.51 19.17
C SER A 54 -26.78 6.44 17.95
N LEU A 55 -27.43 5.94 16.89
CA LEU A 55 -27.61 6.62 15.61
C LEU A 55 -28.97 7.31 15.54
N LEU A 56 -28.99 8.49 14.90
CA LEU A 56 -30.23 9.21 14.60
C LEU A 56 -31.01 8.54 13.48
N ASN A 57 -32.32 8.83 13.40
CA ASN A 57 -33.09 8.52 12.20
C ASN A 57 -32.52 9.31 10.99
N PHE A 58 -32.64 8.75 9.79
CA PHE A 58 -32.15 9.35 8.57
C PHE A 58 -32.71 10.77 8.32
N ASP A 59 -34.02 11.00 8.47
CA ASP A 59 -34.62 12.35 8.35
C ASP A 59 -33.98 13.35 9.32
N ASP A 60 -33.88 12.97 10.60
CA ASP A 60 -33.29 13.81 11.65
C ASP A 60 -31.82 14.15 11.36
N ALA A 61 -31.07 13.21 10.77
CA ALA A 61 -29.67 13.43 10.43
C ALA A 61 -29.52 14.45 9.29
N ILE A 62 -30.32 14.30 8.22
CA ILE A 62 -30.36 15.26 7.10
C ILE A 62 -30.76 16.64 7.63
N SER A 63 -31.81 16.71 8.46
CA SER A 63 -32.27 17.95 9.06
C SER A 63 -31.17 18.65 9.88
N LYS A 64 -30.47 17.91 10.76
CA LYS A 64 -29.44 18.48 11.64
C LYS A 64 -28.17 18.93 10.92
N VAL A 65 -27.88 18.37 9.74
CA VAL A 65 -26.73 18.79 8.92
C VAL A 65 -27.07 20.05 8.12
N HIS A 66 -28.23 20.08 7.47
CA HIS A 66 -28.60 21.20 6.59
C HIS A 66 -29.31 22.36 7.29
N PHE A 67 -29.92 22.13 8.46
CA PHE A 67 -30.64 23.15 9.25
C PHE A 67 -30.21 23.10 10.74
N PRO A 68 -28.92 23.30 11.03
CA PRO A 68 -28.40 23.15 12.39
C PRO A 68 -28.86 24.29 13.32
N LYS A 69 -29.36 23.92 14.50
CA LYS A 69 -29.62 24.87 15.59
C LYS A 69 -28.37 25.13 16.46
N ASN A 70 -27.45 24.16 16.54
CA ASN A 70 -26.27 24.17 17.43
C ASN A 70 -25.16 23.24 16.87
N THR A 71 -23.88 23.50 17.14
CA THR A 71 -22.70 22.77 16.57
C THR A 71 -22.66 21.32 17.04
N SER A 72 -22.94 21.09 18.33
CA SER A 72 -23.03 19.75 18.91
C SER A 72 -24.06 18.87 18.19
N LYS A 73 -25.19 19.45 17.74
CA LYS A 73 -26.24 18.71 17.04
C LYS A 73 -25.86 18.36 15.59
N THR A 74 -25.07 19.20 14.94
CA THR A 74 -24.52 18.94 13.59
C THR A 74 -23.58 17.73 13.61
N GLY A 75 -22.75 17.59 14.65
CA GLY A 75 -21.82 16.47 14.78
C GLY A 75 -22.51 15.11 14.80
N VAL A 76 -23.65 14.99 15.48
CA VAL A 76 -24.42 13.72 15.54
C VAL A 76 -25.06 13.39 14.19
N GLY A 77 -25.56 14.40 13.46
CA GLY A 77 -26.07 14.23 12.10
C GLY A 77 -24.97 13.78 11.12
N LEU A 78 -23.81 14.43 11.15
CA LEU A 78 -22.65 14.04 10.34
C LEU A 78 -22.17 12.63 10.68
N LYS A 79 -22.13 12.24 11.96
CA LYS A 79 -21.78 10.87 12.37
C LYS A 79 -22.73 9.82 11.78
N ARG A 80 -24.03 10.09 11.74
CA ARG A 80 -25.03 9.20 11.11
C ARG A 80 -24.83 9.06 9.60
N LEU A 81 -24.53 10.16 8.91
CA LEU A 81 -24.30 10.15 7.46
C LEU A 81 -22.93 9.52 7.10
N ALA A 82 -21.90 9.76 7.91
CA ALA A 82 -20.62 9.07 7.82
C ALA A 82 -20.78 7.56 8.02
N PHE A 83 -21.61 7.14 9.00
CA PHE A 83 -21.93 5.73 9.19
C PHE A 83 -22.56 5.10 7.95
N ASN A 84 -23.51 5.81 7.30
CA ASN A 84 -24.13 5.36 6.05
C ASN A 84 -23.12 5.15 4.94
N GLU A 85 -22.26 6.14 4.72
CA GLU A 85 -21.22 6.07 3.69
C GLU A 85 -20.32 4.84 3.90
N LEU A 86 -19.84 4.63 5.12
CA LEU A 86 -19.03 3.47 5.46
C LEU A 86 -19.80 2.16 5.33
N LEU A 87 -21.05 2.09 5.80
CA LEU A 87 -21.89 0.90 5.69
C LEU A 87 -22.12 0.50 4.23
N PHE A 88 -22.43 1.47 3.36
CA PHE A 88 -22.63 1.19 1.94
C PHE A 88 -21.36 0.69 1.26
N LEU A 89 -20.19 1.26 1.60
CA LEU A 89 -18.90 0.75 1.11
C LEU A 89 -18.68 -0.71 1.55
N GLN A 90 -18.94 -1.04 2.81
CA GLN A 90 -18.82 -2.40 3.35
C GLN A 90 -19.77 -3.37 2.64
N MET A 91 -21.05 -3.00 2.49
CA MET A 91 -22.04 -3.81 1.80
C MET A 91 -21.69 -4.03 0.32
N GLN A 92 -21.18 -3.01 -0.37
CA GLN A 92 -20.73 -3.15 -1.76
C GLN A 92 -19.55 -4.13 -1.85
N SER A 93 -18.63 -4.06 -0.90
CA SER A 93 -17.50 -4.99 -0.77
C SER A 93 -17.96 -6.43 -0.56
N LEU A 94 -18.88 -6.66 0.38
CA LEU A 94 -19.47 -7.98 0.62
C LEU A 94 -20.26 -8.50 -0.58
N LYS A 95 -20.96 -7.63 -1.30
CA LYS A 95 -21.65 -7.99 -2.55
C LYS A 95 -20.66 -8.46 -3.61
N ARG A 96 -19.53 -7.76 -3.80
CA ARG A 96 -18.45 -8.19 -4.70
C ARG A 96 -17.87 -9.53 -4.27
N LYS A 97 -17.61 -9.72 -2.98
CA LYS A 97 -17.13 -11.00 -2.43
C LYS A 97 -18.07 -12.16 -2.75
N ARG A 98 -19.37 -12.00 -2.48
CA ARG A 98 -20.39 -13.01 -2.76
C ARG A 98 -20.51 -13.28 -4.27
N GLN A 99 -20.39 -12.26 -5.11
CA GLN A 99 -20.38 -12.43 -6.57
C GLN A 99 -19.16 -13.23 -7.03
N TRP A 100 -17.98 -12.95 -6.46
CA TRP A 100 -16.77 -13.70 -6.75
C TRP A 100 -16.88 -15.17 -6.33
N GLN A 101 -17.43 -15.45 -5.14
CA GLN A 101 -17.65 -16.81 -4.63
C GLN A 101 -18.65 -17.63 -5.45
N LYS A 102 -19.50 -16.99 -6.26
CA LYS A 102 -20.39 -17.70 -7.21
C LYS A 102 -19.66 -18.22 -8.45
N ASN A 103 -18.44 -17.76 -8.71
CA ASN A 103 -17.66 -18.25 -9.84
C ASN A 103 -17.23 -19.69 -9.57
N LYS A 104 -17.23 -20.52 -10.61
CA LYS A 104 -16.65 -21.86 -10.55
C LYS A 104 -15.13 -21.75 -10.50
N VAL A 105 -14.49 -22.40 -9.53
CA VAL A 105 -13.03 -22.46 -9.46
C VAL A 105 -12.45 -23.25 -10.65
N ALA A 106 -11.30 -22.80 -11.16
CA ALA A 106 -10.58 -23.49 -12.24
C ALA A 106 -10.06 -24.86 -11.81
N ALA A 107 -9.53 -24.95 -10.60
CA ALA A 107 -8.94 -26.16 -10.06
C ALA A 107 -9.22 -26.26 -8.55
N LYS A 108 -9.74 -27.40 -8.10
CA LYS A 108 -9.78 -27.72 -6.67
C LYS A 108 -8.50 -28.48 -6.33
N LEU A 109 -7.57 -27.83 -5.64
CA LEU A 109 -6.25 -28.40 -5.37
C LEU A 109 -6.31 -29.38 -4.19
N LYS A 110 -5.66 -30.53 -4.34
CA LYS A 110 -5.45 -31.51 -3.28
C LYS A 110 -4.10 -31.27 -2.64
N VAL A 111 -4.08 -31.16 -1.31
CA VAL A 111 -2.83 -31.00 -0.56
C VAL A 111 -2.34 -32.37 -0.11
N ASP A 112 -1.19 -32.77 -0.63
CA ASP A 112 -0.41 -33.88 -0.08
C ASP A 112 0.54 -33.34 1.00
N SER A 113 0.25 -33.64 2.27
CA SER A 113 1.05 -33.19 3.39
C SER A 113 2.51 -33.64 3.31
N THR A 114 2.77 -34.81 2.70
CA THR A 114 4.13 -35.36 2.59
C THR A 114 5.00 -34.49 1.68
N SER A 115 4.54 -34.24 0.45
CA SER A 115 5.23 -33.38 -0.51
C SER A 115 5.38 -31.94 0.01
N MET A 116 4.37 -31.42 0.71
CA MET A 116 4.45 -30.07 1.29
C MET A 116 5.51 -29.97 2.39
N ASN A 117 5.59 -30.97 3.27
CA ASN A 117 6.60 -30.99 4.33
C ASN A 117 8.01 -31.09 3.73
N GLN A 118 8.21 -31.94 2.71
CA GLN A 118 9.47 -32.02 1.99
C GLN A 118 9.87 -30.69 1.35
N PHE A 119 8.91 -29.98 0.74
CA PHE A 119 9.17 -28.65 0.17
C PHE A 119 9.61 -27.66 1.25
N ILE A 120 8.96 -27.65 2.40
CA ILE A 120 9.30 -26.75 3.52
C ILE A 120 10.67 -27.10 4.11
N GLU A 121 11.01 -28.39 4.22
CA GLU A 121 12.30 -28.86 4.77
C GLU A 121 13.50 -28.50 3.89
N VAL A 122 13.30 -28.38 2.57
CA VAL A 122 14.36 -27.98 1.62
C VAL A 122 14.68 -26.48 1.69
N LEU A 123 13.82 -25.66 2.29
CA LEU A 123 14.05 -24.22 2.39
C LEU A 123 15.32 -23.94 3.21
N PRO A 124 16.18 -23.01 2.77
CA PRO A 124 17.44 -22.69 3.47
C PRO A 124 17.23 -21.88 4.76
N PHE A 125 15.98 -21.73 5.22
CA PHE A 125 15.60 -20.96 6.39
C PHE A 125 14.34 -21.56 7.02
N LYS A 126 14.15 -21.29 8.31
CA LYS A 126 12.92 -21.64 9.03
C LYS A 126 11.84 -20.60 8.77
N LEU A 127 10.62 -21.05 8.54
CA LEU A 127 9.46 -20.18 8.43
C LEU A 127 9.14 -19.49 9.77
N THR A 128 8.61 -18.27 9.70
CA THR A 128 8.07 -17.57 10.87
C THR A 128 6.65 -18.04 11.16
N ALA A 129 6.14 -17.82 12.39
CA ALA A 129 4.79 -18.23 12.75
C ALA A 129 3.73 -17.50 11.90
N SER A 130 3.99 -16.23 11.56
CA SER A 130 3.13 -15.48 10.63
C SER A 130 3.16 -16.02 9.19
N GLN A 131 4.30 -16.54 8.71
CA GLN A 131 4.40 -17.21 7.42
C GLN A 131 3.68 -18.56 7.41
N GLU A 132 3.88 -19.39 8.44
CA GLU A 132 3.20 -20.68 8.59
C GLU A 132 1.67 -20.50 8.64
N LYS A 133 1.20 -19.51 9.39
CA LYS A 133 -0.22 -19.14 9.44
C LYS A 133 -0.75 -18.72 8.06
N ALA A 134 -0.05 -17.82 7.37
CA ALA A 134 -0.47 -17.34 6.05
C ALA A 134 -0.50 -18.48 5.01
N ILE A 135 0.49 -19.38 5.06
CA ILE A 135 0.53 -20.59 4.24
C ILE A 135 -0.70 -21.46 4.54
N GLY A 136 -0.99 -21.74 5.82
CA GLY A 136 -2.17 -22.51 6.21
C GLY A 136 -3.48 -21.92 5.69
N GLU A 137 -3.65 -20.60 5.81
CA GLU A 137 -4.82 -19.88 5.29
C GLU A 137 -4.96 -20.03 3.76
N ILE A 138 -3.86 -19.87 3.01
CA ILE A 138 -3.84 -20.04 1.55
C ILE A 138 -4.14 -21.50 1.17
N LEU A 139 -3.53 -22.48 1.83
CA LEU A 139 -3.76 -23.90 1.56
C LEU A 139 -5.22 -24.29 1.82
N VAL A 140 -5.88 -23.71 2.82
CA VAL A 140 -7.31 -23.91 3.07
C VAL A 140 -8.14 -23.33 1.93
N ASP A 141 -7.81 -22.13 1.45
CA ASP A 141 -8.54 -21.47 0.37
C ASP A 141 -8.37 -22.17 -0.98
N LEU A 142 -7.18 -22.70 -1.28
CA LEU A 142 -6.88 -23.45 -2.50
C LEU A 142 -7.65 -24.79 -2.60
N LYS A 143 -8.18 -25.30 -1.48
CA LYS A 143 -9.02 -26.51 -1.43
C LYS A 143 -10.51 -26.24 -1.69
N ARG A 144 -10.93 -24.98 -1.74
CA ARG A 144 -12.35 -24.62 -1.83
C ARG A 144 -12.91 -24.85 -3.24
N ASP A 145 -14.23 -24.87 -3.32
CA ASP A 145 -15.02 -25.02 -4.54
C ASP A 145 -15.27 -23.69 -5.28
N TYR A 146 -14.88 -22.57 -4.66
CA TYR A 146 -14.86 -21.23 -5.26
C TYR A 146 -13.44 -20.65 -5.29
N PRO A 147 -13.15 -19.73 -6.24
CA PRO A 147 -11.81 -19.18 -6.37
C PRO A 147 -11.42 -18.33 -5.15
N MET A 148 -10.17 -18.48 -4.73
CA MET A 148 -9.57 -17.63 -3.69
C MET A 148 -9.41 -16.21 -4.23
N ASN A 149 -9.63 -15.21 -3.38
CA ASN A 149 -9.26 -13.83 -3.66
C ASN A 149 -8.67 -13.21 -2.39
N ARG A 150 -7.35 -13.32 -2.25
CA ARG A 150 -6.64 -13.03 -1.01
C ARG A 150 -5.58 -11.96 -1.19
N LEU A 151 -5.50 -11.04 -0.24
CA LEU A 151 -4.41 -10.08 -0.09
C LEU A 151 -3.44 -10.59 0.99
N LEU A 152 -2.19 -10.84 0.58
CA LEU A 152 -1.07 -11.11 1.46
C LEU A 152 -0.29 -9.81 1.68
N GLU A 153 -0.40 -9.30 2.88
CA GLU A 153 0.24 -8.06 3.29
C GLU A 153 1.45 -8.36 4.17
N GLY A 154 2.56 -7.68 3.93
CA GLY A 154 3.73 -7.82 4.78
C GLY A 154 4.83 -6.84 4.43
N ASP A 155 5.69 -6.55 5.39
CA ASP A 155 6.82 -5.63 5.20
C ASP A 155 7.78 -6.09 4.09
N VAL A 156 8.62 -5.18 3.59
CA VAL A 156 9.70 -5.53 2.65
C VAL A 156 10.62 -6.56 3.31
N GLY A 157 10.76 -7.73 2.69
CA GLY A 157 11.58 -8.84 3.22
C GLY A 157 10.94 -9.63 4.37
N SER A 158 9.61 -9.56 4.54
CA SER A 158 8.84 -10.46 5.41
C SER A 158 8.66 -11.88 4.84
N GLY A 159 9.20 -12.16 3.65
CA GLY A 159 9.09 -13.46 3.00
C GLY A 159 7.77 -13.72 2.27
N LYS A 160 7.08 -12.68 1.77
CA LYS A 160 5.87 -12.87 0.94
C LYS A 160 6.07 -13.86 -0.21
N THR A 161 7.26 -13.84 -0.84
CA THR A 161 7.61 -14.74 -1.94
C THR A 161 7.55 -16.21 -1.54
N VAL A 162 7.99 -16.60 -0.32
CA VAL A 162 7.94 -18.02 0.09
C VAL A 162 6.49 -18.49 0.23
N VAL A 163 5.61 -17.64 0.76
CA VAL A 163 4.18 -17.94 0.89
C VAL A 163 3.53 -18.15 -0.49
N ALA A 164 3.87 -17.30 -1.46
CA ALA A 164 3.38 -17.46 -2.83
C ALA A 164 3.99 -18.68 -3.54
N ALA A 165 5.27 -18.98 -3.31
CA ALA A 165 5.95 -20.15 -3.83
C ALA A 165 5.29 -21.45 -3.33
N THR A 166 4.85 -21.51 -2.07
CA THR A 166 4.09 -22.64 -1.52
C THR A 166 2.79 -22.89 -2.28
N GLY A 167 2.05 -21.84 -2.64
CA GLY A 167 0.85 -21.94 -3.47
C GLY A 167 1.15 -22.38 -4.91
N ALA A 168 2.25 -21.90 -5.47
CA ALA A 168 2.71 -22.30 -6.81
C ALA A 168 3.13 -23.78 -6.84
N PHE A 169 3.86 -24.25 -5.83
CA PHE A 169 4.26 -25.64 -5.66
C PHE A 169 3.04 -26.56 -5.53
N LEU A 170 2.02 -26.15 -4.77
CA LEU A 170 0.77 -26.91 -4.70
C LEU A 170 0.07 -27.00 -6.06
N SER A 171 0.05 -25.91 -6.82
CA SER A 171 -0.54 -25.89 -8.16
C SER A 171 0.20 -26.88 -9.07
N PHE A 172 1.53 -26.84 -9.05
CA PHE A 172 2.40 -27.74 -9.81
C PHE A 172 2.18 -29.22 -9.48
N THR A 173 2.17 -29.59 -8.19
CA THR A 173 1.95 -30.98 -7.75
C THR A 173 0.57 -31.52 -8.14
N ASN A 174 -0.38 -30.65 -8.44
CA ASN A 174 -1.71 -31.01 -8.96
C ASN A 174 -1.79 -30.96 -10.50
N GLY A 175 -0.69 -30.70 -11.20
CA GLY A 175 -0.64 -30.62 -12.66
C GLY A 175 -1.16 -29.31 -13.27
N TYR A 176 -1.21 -28.24 -12.47
CA TYR A 176 -1.68 -26.92 -12.91
C TYR A 176 -0.55 -25.90 -12.95
N GLN A 177 -0.74 -24.90 -13.81
CA GLN A 177 0.19 -23.79 -14.00
C GLN A 177 -0.05 -22.66 -12.99
N THR A 178 0.99 -21.87 -12.74
CA THR A 178 0.94 -20.63 -11.97
C THR A 178 1.38 -19.45 -12.81
N VAL A 179 0.69 -18.31 -12.69
CA VAL A 179 1.07 -17.05 -13.36
C VAL A 179 1.46 -16.02 -12.31
N PHE A 180 2.70 -15.54 -12.36
CA PHE A 180 3.24 -14.45 -11.55
C PHE A 180 3.29 -13.16 -12.37
N MET A 181 2.46 -12.20 -11.98
CA MET A 181 2.40 -10.87 -12.57
C MET A 181 3.09 -9.85 -11.67
N VAL A 182 4.07 -9.13 -12.22
CA VAL A 182 4.93 -8.20 -11.45
C VAL A 182 5.18 -6.88 -12.20
N PRO A 183 5.36 -5.73 -11.52
CA PRO A 183 5.20 -4.42 -12.18
C PRO A 183 6.38 -4.02 -13.07
N THR A 184 7.55 -4.63 -12.90
CA THR A 184 8.75 -4.27 -13.66
C THR A 184 9.52 -5.49 -14.12
N GLN A 185 10.27 -5.34 -15.21
CA GLN A 185 11.15 -6.40 -15.72
C GLN A 185 12.23 -6.79 -14.71
N ILE A 186 12.69 -5.85 -13.88
CA ILE A 186 13.70 -6.12 -12.85
C ILE A 186 13.14 -7.09 -11.80
N LEU A 187 11.91 -6.83 -11.31
CA LEU A 187 11.26 -7.75 -10.37
C LEU A 187 10.93 -9.10 -11.03
N ALA A 188 10.54 -9.11 -12.31
CA ALA A 188 10.31 -10.35 -13.06
C ALA A 188 11.56 -11.22 -13.11
N GLN A 189 12.71 -10.62 -13.45
CA GLN A 189 13.99 -11.31 -13.46
C GLN A 189 14.36 -11.86 -12.07
N GLN A 190 14.13 -11.08 -11.00
CA GLN A 190 14.42 -11.52 -9.64
C GLN A 190 13.56 -12.69 -9.18
N HIS A 191 12.26 -12.64 -9.48
CA HIS A 191 11.35 -13.76 -9.19
C HIS A 191 11.71 -14.98 -10.03
N TYR A 192 12.12 -14.80 -11.28
CA TYR A 192 12.61 -15.89 -12.13
C TYR A 192 13.85 -16.57 -11.53
N GLU A 193 14.84 -15.80 -11.06
CA GLU A 193 16.04 -16.33 -10.41
C GLU A 193 15.73 -17.01 -9.07
N THR A 194 14.71 -16.56 -8.34
CA THR A 194 14.36 -17.09 -7.01
C THR A 194 13.44 -18.31 -7.07
N LEU A 195 12.53 -18.33 -8.05
CA LEU A 195 11.51 -19.35 -8.25
C LEU A 195 11.91 -20.37 -9.33
N ASP A 196 13.21 -20.45 -9.68
CA ASP A 196 13.74 -21.37 -10.69
C ASP A 196 13.55 -22.84 -10.25
N ILE A 197 12.32 -23.30 -10.39
CA ILE A 197 11.85 -24.65 -10.19
C ILE A 197 11.81 -25.21 -11.61
N GLY A 198 12.87 -25.88 -12.04
CA GLY A 198 13.07 -26.26 -13.43
C GLY A 198 11.87 -26.99 -14.03
N ARG A 199 11.04 -26.26 -14.79
CA ARG A 199 10.09 -26.65 -15.87
C ARG A 199 9.10 -25.52 -16.17
N THR A 200 8.38 -25.64 -17.28
CA THR A 200 7.49 -24.67 -17.94
C THR A 200 6.14 -24.40 -17.23
N ASP A 201 6.08 -24.51 -15.90
CA ASP A 201 4.81 -24.50 -15.15
C ASP A 201 4.54 -23.18 -14.40
N ILE A 202 5.54 -22.30 -14.31
CA ILE A 202 5.42 -20.97 -13.74
C ILE A 202 5.74 -19.91 -14.80
N PHE A 203 4.75 -19.10 -15.13
CA PHE A 203 4.92 -17.95 -16.03
C PHE A 203 5.18 -16.70 -15.21
N ILE A 204 6.34 -16.07 -15.37
CA ILE A 204 6.69 -14.83 -14.67
C ILE A 204 6.80 -13.70 -15.70
N GLY A 205 6.09 -12.60 -15.47
CA GLY A 205 6.13 -11.48 -16.41
C GLY A 205 5.41 -10.25 -15.93
N THR A 206 5.53 -9.18 -16.73
CA THR A 206 4.86 -7.91 -16.45
C THR A 206 3.46 -7.88 -17.06
N HIS A 207 2.85 -6.70 -17.17
CA HIS A 207 1.61 -6.51 -17.95
C HIS A 207 1.68 -7.07 -19.38
N ALA A 208 2.88 -7.33 -19.91
CA ALA A 208 3.08 -8.03 -21.17
C ALA A 208 2.39 -9.42 -21.22
N LEU A 209 2.20 -10.10 -20.08
CA LEU A 209 1.45 -11.36 -19.98
C LEU A 209 -0.03 -11.20 -20.34
N ILE A 210 -0.57 -9.99 -20.24
CA ILE A 210 -1.97 -9.67 -20.56
C ILE A 210 -2.14 -9.40 -22.06
N HIS A 211 -1.16 -8.73 -22.69
CA HIS A 211 -1.27 -8.26 -24.07
C HIS A 211 -0.72 -9.26 -25.10
N ASN A 212 0.29 -10.04 -24.72
CA ASN A 212 0.85 -11.04 -25.60
C ASN A 212 -0.05 -12.28 -25.60
N LYS A 213 -0.24 -12.91 -26.76
CA LYS A 213 -0.91 -14.23 -26.87
C LYS A 213 0.00 -15.32 -26.30
N VAL A 214 0.18 -15.32 -24.98
CA VAL A 214 0.79 -16.44 -24.26
C VAL A 214 -0.28 -17.53 -24.19
N GLY A 215 0.04 -18.73 -24.69
CA GLY A 215 -0.83 -19.89 -24.54
C GLY A 215 -0.75 -20.40 -23.10
N PHE A 216 -1.63 -19.88 -22.24
CA PHE A 216 -1.84 -20.43 -20.92
C PHE A 216 -2.74 -21.67 -21.02
N ASP A 217 -2.38 -22.74 -20.33
CA ASP A 217 -3.21 -23.93 -20.20
C ASP A 217 -4.00 -23.85 -18.88
N GLN A 218 -4.04 -24.96 -18.12
CA GLN A 218 -4.81 -25.07 -16.88
C GLN A 218 -4.13 -24.29 -15.75
N VAL A 219 -4.34 -22.98 -15.68
CA VAL A 219 -3.81 -22.15 -14.59
C VAL A 219 -4.71 -22.25 -13.36
N ALA A 220 -4.16 -22.72 -12.25
CA ALA A 220 -4.86 -22.77 -10.96
C ALA A 220 -4.66 -21.50 -10.13
N LEU A 221 -3.49 -20.87 -10.21
CA LEU A 221 -3.10 -19.76 -9.35
C LEU A 221 -2.53 -18.59 -10.15
N VAL A 222 -3.02 -17.39 -9.85
CA VAL A 222 -2.46 -16.13 -10.29
C VAL A 222 -1.92 -15.40 -9.06
N VAL A 223 -0.63 -15.09 -9.08
CA VAL A 223 0.03 -14.27 -8.07
C VAL A 223 0.30 -12.88 -8.65
N ILE A 224 -0.12 -11.83 -7.95
CA ILE A 224 0.10 -10.45 -8.36
C ILE A 224 0.96 -9.77 -7.31
N ASP A 225 2.17 -9.36 -7.65
CA ASP A 225 3.06 -8.63 -6.74
C ASP A 225 2.96 -7.12 -6.93
N GLU A 226 3.05 -6.37 -5.82
CA GLU A 226 2.95 -4.91 -5.75
C GLU A 226 1.72 -4.35 -6.49
N GLN A 227 0.53 -4.74 -6.02
CA GLN A 227 -0.78 -4.43 -6.61
C GLN A 227 -0.98 -2.97 -7.03
N HIS A 228 -0.39 -2.01 -6.33
CA HIS A 228 -0.68 -0.58 -6.49
C HIS A 228 -0.28 0.02 -7.86
N ARG A 229 0.54 -0.69 -8.64
CA ARG A 229 0.91 -0.28 -10.00
C ARG A 229 -0.02 -0.86 -11.08
N PHE A 230 -0.99 -1.69 -10.70
CA PHE A 230 -1.88 -2.40 -11.62
C PHE A 230 -3.35 -2.00 -11.40
N GLY A 231 -3.99 -1.54 -12.47
CA GLY A 231 -5.39 -1.13 -12.42
C GLY A 231 -6.33 -2.29 -12.08
N VAL A 232 -7.47 -1.99 -11.45
CA VAL A 232 -8.56 -2.96 -11.17
C VAL A 232 -8.97 -3.69 -12.46
N GLU A 233 -8.99 -2.99 -13.60
CA GLU A 233 -9.34 -3.55 -14.90
C GLU A 233 -8.33 -4.57 -15.43
N GLN A 234 -7.03 -4.33 -15.23
CA GLN A 234 -5.97 -5.25 -15.68
C GLN A 234 -6.05 -6.59 -14.93
N ARG A 235 -6.38 -6.55 -13.64
CA ARG A 235 -6.59 -7.75 -12.82
C ARG A 235 -7.79 -8.55 -13.31
N ALA A 236 -8.92 -7.88 -13.50
CA ALA A 236 -10.12 -8.51 -14.03
C ALA A 236 -9.90 -9.08 -15.44
N HIS A 237 -9.06 -8.42 -16.25
CA HIS A 237 -8.71 -8.89 -17.59
C HIS A 237 -7.81 -10.13 -17.54
N LEU A 238 -6.76 -10.15 -16.71
CA LEU A 238 -5.90 -11.32 -16.54
C LEU A 238 -6.71 -12.53 -16.04
N THR A 239 -7.53 -12.37 -15.01
CA THR A 239 -8.38 -13.46 -14.50
C THR A 239 -9.32 -14.00 -15.58
N LYS A 240 -9.86 -13.13 -16.45
CA LYS A 240 -10.73 -13.54 -17.57
C LYS A 240 -9.97 -14.26 -18.68
N ILE A 241 -8.75 -13.80 -19.00
CA ILE A 241 -7.89 -14.44 -20.01
C ILE A 241 -7.49 -15.84 -19.52
N VAL A 242 -7.07 -15.92 -18.26
CA VAL A 242 -6.48 -17.12 -17.65
C VAL A 242 -7.53 -18.15 -17.24
N GLY A 243 -8.69 -17.71 -16.72
CA GLY A 243 -9.76 -18.61 -16.28
C GLY A 243 -10.64 -19.17 -17.41
N GLY A 244 -10.56 -18.58 -18.61
CA GLY A 244 -11.48 -18.85 -19.71
C GLY A 244 -12.92 -18.38 -19.44
N LYS A 245 -13.87 -18.78 -20.28
CA LYS A 245 -15.27 -18.34 -20.19
C LYS A 245 -16.08 -19.00 -19.05
N LYS A 246 -15.59 -20.06 -18.40
CA LYS A 246 -16.38 -20.91 -17.48
C LYS A 246 -15.78 -21.14 -16.09
N SER A 247 -14.56 -20.66 -15.82
CA SER A 247 -13.87 -20.86 -14.54
C SER A 247 -13.01 -19.66 -14.19
N ALA A 248 -12.64 -19.52 -12.91
CA ALA A 248 -11.70 -18.50 -12.46
C ALA A 248 -10.56 -19.14 -11.64
N PRO A 249 -9.31 -18.72 -11.87
CA PRO A 249 -8.18 -19.17 -11.06
C PRO A 249 -8.27 -18.58 -9.64
N HIS A 250 -7.55 -19.20 -8.70
CA HIS A 250 -7.26 -18.59 -7.42
C HIS A 250 -6.38 -17.35 -7.63
N VAL A 251 -6.66 -16.27 -6.90
CA VAL A 251 -5.91 -15.02 -6.98
C VAL A 251 -5.28 -14.71 -5.62
N LEU A 252 -3.95 -14.64 -5.60
CA LEU A 252 -3.16 -14.17 -4.47
C LEU A 252 -2.51 -12.84 -4.85
N THR A 253 -2.92 -11.77 -4.19
CA THR A 253 -2.30 -10.47 -4.38
C THR A 253 -1.37 -10.17 -3.23
N MET A 254 -0.19 -9.62 -3.51
CA MET A 254 0.81 -9.27 -2.52
C MET A 254 1.06 -7.77 -2.54
N THR A 255 1.31 -7.19 -1.36
CA THR A 255 1.75 -5.80 -1.24
C THR A 255 2.85 -5.67 -0.21
N ALA A 256 3.85 -4.82 -0.51
CA ALA A 256 4.84 -4.41 0.46
C ALA A 256 4.53 -3.08 1.14
N THR A 257 3.48 -2.37 0.74
CA THR A 257 2.99 -1.19 1.47
C THR A 257 2.19 -1.70 2.67
N PRO A 258 2.60 -1.37 3.91
CA PRO A 258 1.73 -1.61 5.06
C PRO A 258 0.54 -0.66 4.91
N ILE A 259 -0.64 -1.23 4.74
CA ILE A 259 -1.92 -0.56 4.68
C ILE A 259 -2.51 -0.62 6.08
N PRO A 260 -3.00 0.50 6.63
CA PRO A 260 -3.71 0.48 7.90
C PRO A 260 -4.83 -0.56 7.83
N ARG A 261 -4.89 -1.49 8.79
CA ARG A 261 -5.82 -2.61 8.76
C ARG A 261 -7.27 -2.16 8.61
N THR A 262 -7.61 -1.01 9.18
CA THR A 262 -8.95 -0.39 9.10
C THR A 262 -9.33 0.02 7.68
N ILE A 263 -8.37 0.52 6.91
CA ILE A 263 -8.50 0.84 5.49
C ILE A 263 -8.60 -0.45 4.70
N ALA A 264 -7.65 -1.39 4.90
CA ALA A 264 -7.62 -2.64 4.18
C ALA A 264 -8.96 -3.40 4.29
N LEU A 265 -9.51 -3.49 5.50
CA LEU A 265 -10.78 -4.19 5.76
C LEU A 265 -12.01 -3.50 5.18
N THR A 266 -11.93 -2.22 4.82
CA THR A 266 -13.06 -1.48 4.22
C THR A 266 -12.99 -1.46 2.71
N PHE A 267 -11.82 -1.12 2.15
CA PHE A 267 -11.64 -1.03 0.70
C PHE A 267 -11.47 -2.38 0.05
N TYR A 268 -10.63 -3.23 0.64
CA TYR A 268 -10.38 -4.59 0.20
C TYR A 268 -11.23 -5.59 1.00
N GLY A 269 -12.38 -5.18 1.52
CA GLY A 269 -13.30 -6.06 2.25
C GLY A 269 -13.85 -7.22 1.40
N ASP A 270 -13.67 -7.15 0.08
CA ASP A 270 -13.95 -8.21 -0.87
C ASP A 270 -12.83 -9.25 -0.97
N LEU A 271 -11.65 -8.94 -0.43
CA LEU A 271 -10.50 -9.83 -0.31
C LEU A 271 -10.44 -10.46 1.09
N ASP A 272 -9.98 -11.70 1.16
CA ASP A 272 -9.49 -12.27 2.41
C ASP A 272 -8.09 -11.71 2.71
N LEU A 273 -7.77 -11.43 3.99
CA LEU A 273 -6.50 -10.78 4.37
C LEU A 273 -5.61 -11.74 5.17
N SER A 274 -4.37 -11.93 4.72
CA SER A 274 -3.28 -12.54 5.49
C SER A 274 -2.21 -11.48 5.76
N THR A 275 -1.67 -11.45 6.98
CA THR A 275 -0.66 -10.47 7.39
C THR A 275 0.62 -11.16 7.86
N LEU A 276 1.76 -10.74 7.33
CA LEU A 276 3.10 -11.12 7.78
C LEU A 276 3.67 -9.97 8.64
N ASN A 277 3.53 -10.11 9.96
CA ASN A 277 3.94 -9.10 10.95
C ASN A 277 5.25 -9.44 11.65
N GLU A 278 5.87 -10.57 11.33
CA GLU A 278 7.15 -10.98 11.91
C GLU A 278 8.29 -10.81 10.92
N ILE A 279 9.45 -10.49 11.46
CA ILE A 279 10.68 -10.37 10.68
C ILE A 279 11.37 -11.76 10.70
N PRO A 280 11.84 -12.28 9.55
CA PRO A 280 12.56 -13.55 9.49
C PRO A 280 13.78 -13.59 10.42
N ALA A 281 14.10 -14.78 10.94
CA ALA A 281 15.26 -15.00 11.78
C ALA A 281 16.57 -14.61 11.06
N GLY A 282 17.52 -14.03 11.80
CA GLY A 282 18.81 -13.56 11.26
C GLY A 282 18.81 -12.10 10.77
N ARG A 283 17.64 -11.47 10.61
CA ARG A 283 17.60 -10.05 10.19
C ARG A 283 17.85 -9.11 11.35
N GLN A 284 18.90 -8.28 11.24
CA GLN A 284 19.23 -7.30 12.27
C GLN A 284 18.31 -6.08 12.23
N LYS A 285 18.03 -5.52 13.42
CA LYS A 285 17.26 -4.28 13.56
C LYS A 285 18.05 -3.11 12.96
N ILE A 286 17.39 -2.35 12.09
CA ILE A 286 17.99 -1.18 11.44
C ILE A 286 17.95 -0.01 12.40
N THR A 287 19.13 0.51 12.75
CA THR A 287 19.23 1.68 13.63
C THR A 287 18.85 2.92 12.84
N THR A 288 17.81 3.65 13.27
CA THR A 288 17.29 4.81 12.53
C THR A 288 17.61 6.10 13.27
N TRP A 289 18.21 7.07 12.58
CA TRP A 289 18.57 8.38 13.13
C TRP A 289 17.93 9.51 12.32
N ILE A 290 17.51 10.56 13.01
CA ILE A 290 17.13 11.83 12.37
C ILE A 290 18.37 12.72 12.37
N VAL A 291 18.76 13.21 11.20
CA VAL A 291 19.95 14.05 11.02
C VAL A 291 19.48 15.46 10.70
N PRO A 292 19.58 16.40 11.66
CA PRO A 292 19.29 17.80 11.41
C PRO A 292 20.46 18.46 10.64
N PRO A 293 20.24 19.63 10.01
CA PRO A 293 21.22 20.26 9.14
C PRO A 293 22.58 20.50 9.82
N GLU A 294 22.59 20.82 11.11
CA GLU A 294 23.81 21.11 11.88
C GLU A 294 24.69 19.87 12.10
N LYS A 295 24.12 18.66 11.98
CA LYS A 295 24.85 17.39 12.15
C LYS A 295 25.19 16.72 10.81
N ARG A 296 24.88 17.36 9.69
CA ARG A 296 25.04 16.78 8.35
C ARG A 296 26.49 16.44 8.03
N GLU A 297 27.41 17.33 8.36
CA GLU A 297 28.85 17.11 8.12
C GLU A 297 29.39 15.94 8.94
N GLY A 298 29.04 15.86 10.23
CA GLY A 298 29.39 14.73 11.09
C GLY A 298 28.80 13.41 10.59
N ALA A 299 27.58 13.43 10.06
CA ALA A 299 26.97 12.25 9.43
C ALA A 299 27.72 11.80 8.18
N TYR A 300 28.19 12.71 7.33
CA TYR A 300 29.01 12.38 6.16
C TYR A 300 30.37 11.81 6.53
N GLN A 301 31.04 12.36 7.56
CA GLN A 301 32.29 11.81 8.07
C GLN A 301 32.10 10.38 8.62
N TRP A 302 31.00 10.16 9.36
CA TRP A 302 30.64 8.83 9.85
C TRP A 302 30.32 7.86 8.70
N ILE A 303 29.58 8.30 7.68
CA ILE A 303 29.34 7.53 6.45
C ILE A 303 30.66 7.13 5.79
N LYS A 304 31.60 8.08 5.62
CA LYS A 304 32.91 7.80 5.02
C LYS A 304 33.66 6.73 5.81
N SER A 305 33.65 6.81 7.15
CA SER A 305 34.30 5.83 8.00
C SER A 305 33.66 4.45 7.90
N GLN A 306 32.32 4.36 7.76
CA GLN A 306 31.65 3.07 7.55
C GLN A 306 32.02 2.44 6.22
N ILE A 307 32.08 3.21 5.13
CA ILE A 307 32.47 2.69 3.81
C ILE A 307 33.90 2.14 3.86
N THR A 308 34.85 2.91 4.43
CA THR A 308 36.27 2.53 4.44
C THR A 308 36.57 1.38 5.41
N SER A 309 36.03 1.42 6.64
CA SER A 309 36.33 0.42 7.67
C SER A 309 35.57 -0.89 7.49
N THR A 310 34.29 -0.81 7.12
CA THR A 310 33.41 -2.00 7.06
C THR A 310 33.14 -2.47 5.63
N LYS A 311 33.68 -1.81 4.60
CA LYS A 311 33.39 -2.07 3.18
C LYS A 311 31.88 -2.11 2.92
N SER A 312 31.19 -1.12 3.47
CA SER A 312 29.74 -0.95 3.36
C SER A 312 29.39 -0.15 2.11
N GLN A 313 28.19 -0.38 1.57
CA GLN A 313 27.63 0.41 0.46
C GLN A 313 26.41 1.19 0.91
N ILE A 314 26.12 2.29 0.23
CA ILE A 314 25.13 3.27 0.65
C ILE A 314 24.11 3.55 -0.44
N PHE A 315 22.84 3.58 -0.05
CA PHE A 315 21.78 4.18 -0.85
C PHE A 315 21.49 5.60 -0.36
N VAL A 316 21.40 6.55 -1.30
CA VAL A 316 20.93 7.91 -1.04
C VAL A 316 19.68 8.15 -1.87
N VAL A 317 18.55 8.45 -1.21
CA VAL A 317 17.26 8.62 -1.88
C VAL A 317 16.83 10.08 -1.81
N CYS A 318 16.64 10.69 -2.98
CA CYS A 318 16.26 12.10 -3.11
C CYS A 318 14.78 12.24 -3.49
N PRO A 319 13.95 12.98 -2.73
CA PRO A 319 12.52 13.08 -2.99
C PRO A 319 12.22 13.69 -4.36
N LEU A 320 11.04 13.37 -4.88
CA LEU A 320 10.47 14.10 -6.00
C LEU A 320 10.14 15.51 -5.53
N ILE A 321 10.55 16.53 -6.29
CA ILE A 321 10.07 17.89 -6.07
C ILE A 321 8.73 17.97 -6.81
N GLU A 322 7.61 18.02 -6.08
CA GLU A 322 6.31 18.34 -6.67
C GLU A 322 6.17 19.85 -6.85
N GLU A 323 5.87 20.25 -8.09
CA GLU A 323 4.83 21.23 -8.43
C GLU A 323 4.59 21.17 -9.96
N SER A 324 3.37 20.75 -10.35
CA SER A 324 2.79 20.67 -11.71
C SER A 324 3.36 19.62 -12.69
N ASP A 325 2.57 19.31 -13.74
CA ASP A 325 2.61 18.22 -14.75
C ASP A 325 3.95 17.98 -15.52
N LYS A 326 5.07 18.51 -15.04
CA LYS A 326 6.45 18.27 -15.50
C LYS A 326 7.25 17.41 -14.50
N GLU A 327 6.58 16.49 -13.81
CA GLU A 327 7.06 15.66 -12.68
C GLU A 327 8.41 14.93 -12.89
N THR A 328 8.81 14.67 -14.13
CA THR A 328 10.03 13.88 -14.39
C THR A 328 11.31 14.68 -14.66
N LEU A 329 11.24 16.01 -14.88
CA LEU A 329 12.45 16.84 -15.03
C LEU A 329 13.00 17.29 -13.68
N ALA A 330 12.13 17.69 -12.75
CA ALA A 330 12.53 18.22 -11.44
C ALA A 330 13.16 17.14 -10.55
N ALA A 331 12.62 15.92 -10.56
CA ALA A 331 13.17 14.77 -9.84
C ALA A 331 14.58 14.38 -10.32
N VAL A 332 14.79 14.40 -11.64
CA VAL A 332 16.11 14.15 -12.23
C VAL A 332 17.07 15.26 -11.83
N LYS A 333 16.65 16.53 -11.91
CA LYS A 333 17.46 17.69 -11.50
C LYS A 333 17.90 17.62 -10.04
N ALA A 334 17.00 17.25 -9.13
CA ALA A 334 17.31 17.09 -7.71
C ALA A 334 18.33 15.98 -7.46
N ALA A 335 18.13 14.80 -8.05
CA ALA A 335 19.05 13.67 -7.91
C ALA A 335 20.41 13.95 -8.57
N THR A 336 20.45 14.60 -9.75
CA THR A 336 21.70 15.01 -10.40
C THR A 336 22.43 16.10 -9.62
N GLY A 337 21.73 17.08 -9.06
CA GLY A 337 22.33 18.14 -8.25
C GLY A 337 22.97 17.55 -7.00
N HIS A 338 22.23 16.71 -6.28
CA HIS A 338 22.74 16.04 -5.09
C HIS A 338 23.89 15.07 -5.40
N TYR A 339 23.83 14.38 -6.54
CA TYR A 339 24.94 13.55 -7.03
C TYR A 339 26.24 14.35 -7.24
N GLU A 340 26.15 15.53 -7.86
CA GLU A 340 27.32 16.40 -8.04
C GLU A 340 27.82 16.99 -6.71
N ASP A 341 26.93 17.29 -5.77
CA ASP A 341 27.34 17.75 -4.44
C ASP A 341 28.02 16.64 -3.62
N LEU A 342 27.48 15.43 -3.66
CA LEU A 342 28.10 14.28 -3.00
C LEU A 342 29.46 13.93 -3.60
N LYS A 343 29.69 14.13 -4.90
CA LYS A 343 31.03 13.98 -5.49
C LYS A 343 32.05 14.96 -4.89
N LYS A 344 31.63 16.19 -4.60
CA LYS A 344 32.52 17.19 -3.97
C LYS A 344 32.86 16.80 -2.54
N VAL A 345 31.92 16.20 -1.81
CA VAL A 345 32.09 15.74 -0.42
C VAL A 345 32.92 14.46 -0.35
N PHE A 346 32.62 13.47 -1.20
CA PHE A 346 33.22 12.14 -1.20
C PHE A 346 34.14 11.93 -2.41
N LYS A 347 35.21 12.72 -2.50
CA LYS A 347 36.15 12.71 -3.63
C LYS A 347 36.84 11.36 -3.87
N ASP A 348 37.02 10.57 -2.81
CA ASP A 348 37.75 9.30 -2.84
C ASP A 348 36.85 8.08 -3.07
N LEU A 349 35.55 8.29 -3.29
CA LEU A 349 34.55 7.20 -3.38
C LEU A 349 33.86 7.20 -4.73
N ASN A 350 33.44 6.01 -5.16
CA ASN A 350 32.72 5.85 -6.41
C ASN A 350 31.23 6.10 -6.19
N ILE A 351 30.70 7.12 -6.86
CA ILE A 351 29.28 7.49 -6.75
C ILE A 351 28.57 7.16 -8.06
N GLY A 352 27.43 6.49 -7.96
CA GLY A 352 26.52 6.20 -9.05
C GLY A 352 25.23 7.00 -8.95
N LEU A 353 24.59 7.22 -10.09
CA LEU A 353 23.28 7.87 -10.18
C LEU A 353 22.27 6.93 -10.85
N LEU A 354 21.06 6.87 -10.29
CA LEU A 354 19.96 6.06 -10.79
C LEU A 354 18.65 6.85 -10.77
N HIS A 355 18.11 7.19 -11.95
CA HIS A 355 16.83 7.90 -12.03
C HIS A 355 15.88 7.30 -13.07
N GLY A 356 14.59 7.63 -12.96
CA GLY A 356 13.51 7.04 -13.75
C GLY A 356 13.70 7.13 -15.27
N ARG A 357 14.31 8.22 -15.76
CA ARG A 357 14.55 8.45 -17.20
C ARG A 357 15.73 7.70 -17.83
N MET A 358 16.58 7.04 -17.05
CA MET A 358 17.71 6.29 -17.63
C MET A 358 17.21 5.11 -18.47
N LYS A 359 17.94 4.78 -19.54
CA LYS A 359 17.63 3.60 -20.36
C LYS A 359 17.80 2.33 -19.54
N VAL A 360 16.99 1.30 -19.80
CA VAL A 360 17.02 0.03 -19.04
C VAL A 360 18.42 -0.60 -19.03
N LYS A 361 19.13 -0.58 -20.17
CA LYS A 361 20.51 -1.08 -20.26
C LYS A 361 21.48 -0.33 -19.33
N GLU A 362 21.36 1.00 -19.25
CA GLU A 362 22.20 1.84 -18.39
C GLU A 362 21.88 1.60 -16.91
N LYS A 363 20.58 1.50 -16.56
CA LYS A 363 20.14 1.14 -15.21
C LYS A 363 20.77 -0.19 -14.80
N ASN A 364 20.60 -1.25 -15.60
CA ASN A 364 21.16 -2.56 -15.30
C ASN A 364 22.69 -2.52 -15.14
N LYS A 365 23.40 -1.69 -15.93
CA LYS A 365 24.85 -1.50 -15.79
C LYS A 365 25.22 -0.84 -14.46
N VAL A 366 24.56 0.25 -14.09
CA VAL A 366 24.80 0.95 -12.81
C VAL A 366 24.50 0.03 -11.64
N LEU A 367 23.40 -0.71 -11.71
CA LEU A 367 22.99 -1.65 -10.68
C LEU A 367 23.94 -2.85 -10.57
N GLY A 368 24.42 -3.37 -11.69
CA GLY A 368 25.46 -4.41 -11.72
C GLY A 368 26.76 -3.93 -11.10
N ASN A 369 27.20 -2.70 -11.44
CA ASN A 369 28.38 -2.08 -10.84
C ASN A 369 28.22 -1.85 -9.33
N PHE A 370 27.03 -1.46 -8.87
CA PHE A 370 26.74 -1.35 -7.45
C PHE A 370 26.77 -2.73 -6.78
N ARG A 371 26.12 -3.74 -7.33
CA ARG A 371 26.17 -5.12 -6.77
C ARG A 371 27.61 -5.67 -6.71
N SER A 372 28.45 -5.34 -7.68
CA SER A 372 29.86 -5.75 -7.74
C SER A 372 30.82 -4.85 -6.96
N ARG A 373 30.32 -3.92 -6.12
CA ARG A 373 31.13 -2.97 -5.31
C ARG A 373 32.05 -2.05 -6.11
N ARG A 374 31.74 -1.78 -7.38
CA ARG A 374 32.41 -0.72 -8.17
C ARG A 374 31.85 0.66 -7.86
N ILE A 375 30.69 0.72 -7.21
CA ILE A 375 30.04 1.93 -6.75
C ILE A 375 29.81 1.78 -5.25
N ASP A 376 30.29 2.74 -4.48
CA ASP A 376 30.17 2.77 -3.02
C ASP A 376 28.87 3.43 -2.58
N ILE A 377 28.47 4.50 -3.29
CA ILE A 377 27.27 5.30 -2.98
C ILE A 377 26.38 5.36 -4.23
N LEU A 378 25.12 4.93 -4.11
CA LEU A 378 24.12 5.02 -5.17
C LEU A 378 23.06 6.08 -4.83
N VAL A 379 23.05 7.17 -5.60
CA VAL A 379 22.04 8.23 -5.52
C VAL A 379 20.86 7.87 -6.41
N ALA A 380 19.65 7.85 -5.86
CA ALA A 380 18.45 7.41 -6.56
C ALA A 380 17.19 8.24 -6.28
N THR A 381 16.31 8.32 -7.27
CA THR A 381 14.93 8.84 -7.09
C THR A 381 13.99 7.72 -6.61
N PRO A 382 12.99 8.01 -5.75
CA PRO A 382 12.04 7.04 -5.18
C PRO A 382 11.27 6.21 -6.21
N VAL A 383 10.94 6.82 -7.36
CA VAL A 383 10.22 6.16 -8.47
C VAL A 383 10.95 4.93 -8.96
N VAL A 384 12.28 4.95 -8.87
CA VAL A 384 13.10 3.76 -9.04
C VAL A 384 13.10 3.05 -7.70
N GLU A 385 11.94 2.47 -7.35
CA GLU A 385 11.80 1.51 -6.25
C GLU A 385 12.88 0.46 -6.45
N VAL A 386 13.94 0.57 -5.66
CA VAL A 386 15.08 -0.32 -5.76
C VAL A 386 14.62 -1.66 -5.20
N GLY A 387 14.01 -2.49 -6.05
CA GLY A 387 13.72 -3.91 -5.83
C GLY A 387 14.96 -4.75 -5.60
N ILE A 388 16.14 -4.14 -5.64
CA ILE A 388 17.43 -4.80 -5.75
C ILE A 388 17.90 -5.23 -4.38
N ASP A 389 18.12 -6.53 -4.25
CA ASP A 389 18.77 -7.11 -3.10
C ASP A 389 20.28 -6.86 -3.20
N VAL A 390 20.80 -6.00 -2.33
CA VAL A 390 22.24 -5.76 -2.18
C VAL A 390 22.61 -6.03 -0.71
N PRO A 391 23.06 -7.25 -0.36
CA PRO A 391 23.36 -7.62 1.03
C PRO A 391 24.42 -6.74 1.70
N ASN A 392 25.31 -6.15 0.90
CA ASN A 392 26.37 -5.25 1.36
C ASN A 392 25.92 -3.79 1.55
N ALA A 393 24.71 -3.44 1.11
CA ALA A 393 24.14 -2.12 1.34
C ALA A 393 23.58 -2.07 2.76
N THR A 394 24.35 -1.46 3.67
CA THR A 394 24.05 -1.40 5.10
C THR A 394 23.52 -0.03 5.51
N ILE A 395 23.69 1.01 4.69
CA ILE A 395 23.29 2.37 5.03
C ILE A 395 22.27 2.90 4.02
N MET A 396 21.14 3.36 4.53
CA MET A 396 20.11 4.09 3.79
C MET A 396 20.13 5.55 4.22
N VAL A 397 20.28 6.49 3.30
CA VAL A 397 20.18 7.93 3.53
C VAL A 397 18.97 8.43 2.76
N ILE A 398 18.07 9.15 3.43
CA ILE A 398 16.88 9.71 2.82
C ILE A 398 16.95 11.24 2.97
N GLU A 399 17.11 11.92 1.85
CA GLU A 399 17.15 13.38 1.78
C GLU A 399 15.75 13.97 1.94
N ALA A 400 15.63 15.15 2.55
CA ALA A 400 14.37 15.84 2.83
C ALA A 400 13.24 14.86 3.24
N SER A 401 13.54 14.02 4.23
CA SER A 401 12.72 12.91 4.73
C SER A 401 11.30 13.35 5.12
N GLU A 402 11.11 14.60 5.53
CA GLU A 402 9.82 15.20 5.86
C GLU A 402 8.82 15.19 4.71
N ARG A 403 9.28 15.08 3.46
CA ARG A 403 8.43 15.07 2.26
C ARG A 403 7.77 13.71 2.04
N PHE A 404 8.45 12.63 2.39
CA PHE A 404 7.96 11.26 2.24
C PHE A 404 6.87 10.90 3.25
N GLY A 405 5.93 10.03 2.87
CA GLY A 405 5.03 9.35 3.83
C GLY A 405 5.79 8.37 4.73
N LEU A 406 5.28 8.08 5.94
CA LEU A 406 5.92 7.13 6.86
C LEU A 406 5.98 5.72 6.27
N ALA A 407 4.94 5.30 5.54
CA ALA A 407 4.93 4.02 4.85
C ALA A 407 6.05 3.94 3.79
N GLN A 408 6.27 5.02 3.03
CA GLN A 408 7.36 5.09 2.04
C GLN A 408 8.73 5.07 2.73
N LEU A 409 8.92 5.84 3.80
CA LEU A 409 10.17 5.84 4.58
C LEU A 409 10.46 4.44 5.14
N HIS A 410 9.44 3.73 5.61
CA HIS A 410 9.57 2.35 6.08
C HIS A 410 9.99 1.37 4.99
N GLN A 411 9.39 1.49 3.80
CA GLN A 411 9.80 0.68 2.65
C GLN A 411 11.24 0.94 2.24
N LEU A 412 11.67 2.21 2.21
CA LEU A 412 13.04 2.60 1.93
C LEU A 412 14.00 2.06 3.00
N ARG A 413 13.66 2.24 4.28
CA ARG A 413 14.41 1.65 5.42
C ARG A 413 14.56 0.14 5.24
N GLY A 414 13.50 -0.57 4.86
CA GLY A 414 13.51 -2.02 4.64
C GLY A 414 14.33 -2.51 3.44
N ARG A 415 14.90 -1.62 2.61
CA ARG A 415 15.80 -2.00 1.51
C ARG A 415 17.23 -2.32 1.95
N VAL A 416 17.63 -1.89 3.14
CA VAL A 416 18.92 -2.25 3.76
C VAL A 416 18.74 -3.31 4.86
N GLY A 417 19.84 -3.83 5.39
CA GLY A 417 19.79 -4.84 6.46
C GLY A 417 19.36 -6.22 6.00
N ARG A 418 19.90 -6.65 4.85
CA ARG A 418 19.72 -8.01 4.31
C ARG A 418 20.89 -8.95 4.61
N GLY A 419 22.06 -8.41 4.97
CA GLY A 419 23.21 -9.19 5.43
C GLY A 419 23.33 -9.23 6.96
N GLU A 420 24.40 -9.87 7.44
CA GLU A 420 24.73 -9.99 8.87
C GLU A 420 25.28 -8.69 9.48
N LYS A 421 25.59 -7.69 8.66
CA LYS A 421 26.14 -6.42 9.14
C LYS A 421 25.05 -5.54 9.73
N LYS A 422 25.39 -4.86 10.82
CA LYS A 422 24.53 -3.83 11.40
C LYS A 422 24.24 -2.74 10.37
N SER A 423 22.96 -2.43 10.22
CA SER A 423 22.46 -1.53 9.20
C SER A 423 21.82 -0.28 9.82
N TYR A 424 21.87 0.82 9.07
CA TYR A 424 21.52 2.15 9.53
C TYR A 424 20.62 2.86 8.52
N CYS A 425 19.68 3.64 9.01
CA CYS A 425 18.81 4.50 8.21
C CYS A 425 18.90 5.94 8.74
N LEU A 426 19.42 6.85 7.92
CA LEU A 426 19.61 8.25 8.27
C LEU A 426 18.55 9.08 7.55
N LEU A 427 17.68 9.72 8.33
CA LEU A 427 16.60 10.57 7.86
C LEU A 427 17.08 12.02 7.91
N PHE A 428 17.54 12.54 6.78
CA PHE A 428 17.98 13.92 6.66
C PHE A 428 16.75 14.81 6.52
N SER A 429 16.62 15.83 7.36
CA SER A 429 15.46 16.72 7.37
C SER A 429 15.89 18.17 7.50
N GLU A 430 15.38 19.02 6.62
CA GLU A 430 15.59 20.48 6.71
C GLU A 430 14.44 21.17 7.46
N SER A 431 13.35 20.46 7.70
CA SER A 431 12.18 20.99 8.40
C SER A 431 12.44 21.21 9.89
N LYS A 432 12.09 22.42 10.36
CA LYS A 432 12.01 22.77 11.79
C LYS A 432 10.60 22.56 12.38
N SER A 433 9.66 21.99 11.61
CA SER A 433 8.28 21.82 12.06
C SER A 433 8.16 20.75 13.15
N PRO A 434 7.52 21.04 14.31
CA PRO A 434 7.27 20.03 15.35
C PRO A 434 6.44 18.84 14.83
N LYS A 435 5.51 19.08 13.89
CA LYS A 435 4.70 18.03 13.28
C LYS A 435 5.56 17.09 12.43
N ALA A 436 6.47 17.63 11.63
CA ALA A 436 7.39 16.83 10.83
C ALA A 436 8.35 16.03 11.72
N PHE A 437 8.90 16.65 12.77
CA PHE A 437 9.80 15.98 13.71
C PHE A 437 9.11 14.85 14.49
N SER A 438 7.90 15.09 15.02
CA SER A 438 7.12 14.06 15.72
C SER A 438 6.87 12.84 14.84
N ARG A 439 6.56 13.08 13.56
CA ARG A 439 6.36 12.04 12.56
C ARG A 439 7.65 11.27 12.27
N LEU A 440 8.76 11.95 11.97
CA LEU A 440 10.06 11.29 11.78
C LEU A 440 10.53 10.55 13.04
N SER A 441 10.20 11.04 14.24
CA SER A 441 10.49 10.33 15.50
C SER A 441 9.70 9.03 15.63
N ALA A 442 8.55 8.88 14.98
CA ALA A 442 7.86 7.59 14.92
C ALA A 442 8.72 6.53 14.23
N MET A 443 9.47 6.90 13.18
CA MET A 443 10.39 5.99 12.48
C MET A 443 11.53 5.49 13.35
N THR A 444 12.00 6.28 14.32
CA THR A 444 13.12 5.89 15.19
C THR A 444 12.68 4.94 16.30
N LYS A 445 11.41 5.03 16.72
CA LYS A 445 10.84 4.23 17.82
C LYS A 445 10.16 2.95 17.32
N THR A 446 9.61 2.98 16.11
CA THR A 446 8.72 1.94 15.60
C THR A 446 9.36 1.16 14.47
N ILE A 447 9.37 -0.17 14.59
CA ILE A 447 9.87 -1.07 13.56
C ILE A 447 8.73 -1.58 12.67
N SER A 448 7.54 -1.74 13.22
CA SER A 448 6.36 -2.25 12.51
C SER A 448 5.89 -1.27 11.44
N GLY A 449 5.85 -1.73 10.18
CA GLY A 449 5.29 -0.95 9.08
C GLY A 449 3.81 -0.65 9.26
N PHE A 450 3.05 -1.60 9.80
CA PHE A 450 1.61 -1.47 10.06
C PHE A 450 1.32 -0.34 11.06
N GLU A 451 2.07 -0.30 12.17
CA GLU A 451 1.93 0.76 13.17
C GLU A 451 2.29 2.13 12.58
N LEU A 452 3.37 2.20 11.79
CA LEU A 452 3.78 3.42 11.10
C LEU A 452 2.71 3.90 10.11
N ALA A 453 2.07 3.00 9.37
CA ALA A 453 0.99 3.34 8.46
C ALA A 453 -0.25 3.86 9.20
N GLU A 454 -0.61 3.26 10.35
CA GLU A 454 -1.69 3.77 11.19
C GLU A 454 -1.39 5.16 11.75
N MET A 455 -0.14 5.39 12.18
CA MET A 455 0.31 6.71 12.65
C MET A 455 0.26 7.74 11.52
N ASP A 456 0.71 7.39 10.31
CA ASP A 456 0.64 8.28 9.15
C ASP A 456 -0.83 8.65 8.84
N LEU A 457 -1.74 7.66 8.90
CA LEU A 457 -3.18 7.88 8.74
C LEU A 457 -3.75 8.88 9.72
N ARG A 458 -3.33 8.83 10.98
CA ARG A 458 -3.77 9.78 12.00
C ARG A 458 -3.17 11.18 11.80
N LEU A 459 -1.92 11.27 11.32
CA LEU A 459 -1.16 12.53 11.26
C LEU A 459 -1.34 13.33 9.96
N ARG A 460 -1.42 12.65 8.81
CA ARG A 460 -1.59 13.26 7.47
C ARG A 460 -3.02 13.16 6.95
N GLY A 461 -3.76 12.16 7.39
CA GLY A 461 -5.05 11.83 6.80
C GLY A 461 -4.90 11.08 5.47
N PRO A 462 -6.01 10.54 4.96
CA PRO A 462 -6.03 9.55 3.87
C PRO A 462 -5.57 10.08 2.50
N GLY A 463 -5.82 11.35 2.17
CA GLY A 463 -5.54 11.92 0.85
C GLY A 463 -4.06 12.04 0.50
N GLU A 464 -3.18 12.23 1.50
CA GLU A 464 -1.72 12.38 1.27
C GLU A 464 -0.95 11.05 1.36
N ILE A 465 -1.50 10.02 2.03
CA ILE A 465 -0.78 8.75 2.28
C ILE A 465 -0.65 7.91 1.02
N PHE A 466 -1.64 8.03 0.14
CA PHE A 466 -1.73 7.22 -1.06
C PHE A 466 -1.25 7.98 -2.32
N GLY A 467 -0.89 9.27 -2.17
CA GLY A 467 -0.49 10.14 -3.28
C GLY A 467 -1.64 10.40 -4.26
N VAL A 468 -1.52 11.48 -5.03
CA VAL A 468 -2.53 11.96 -5.99
C VAL A 468 -2.78 10.96 -7.16
N ALA A 469 -2.08 9.81 -7.18
CA ALA A 469 -2.08 8.85 -8.29
C ALA A 469 -2.64 7.45 -7.97
N GLN A 470 -3.19 7.18 -6.77
CA GLN A 470 -3.92 5.92 -6.56
C GLN A 470 -5.34 6.01 -7.16
N HIS A 471 -5.41 5.89 -8.50
CA HIS A 471 -6.67 5.70 -9.22
C HIS A 471 -7.40 4.46 -8.64
N GLY A 472 -8.40 4.69 -7.79
CA GLY A 472 -9.24 3.63 -7.22
C GLY A 472 -9.66 3.83 -5.76
N PHE A 473 -9.09 4.76 -5.01
CA PHE A 473 -9.58 5.10 -3.67
C PHE A 473 -10.75 6.10 -3.77
N PRO A 474 -12.01 5.71 -3.45
CA PRO A 474 -13.09 6.68 -3.32
C PRO A 474 -12.78 7.70 -2.22
N GLU A 475 -12.88 8.98 -2.59
CA GLU A 475 -12.92 10.07 -1.62
C GLU A 475 -14.18 9.92 -0.76
N LEU A 476 -13.99 9.78 0.55
CA LEU A 476 -15.11 9.85 1.50
C LEU A 476 -15.61 11.29 1.53
N LYS A 477 -16.91 11.48 1.34
CA LYS A 477 -17.56 12.79 1.34
C LYS A 477 -17.80 13.30 2.75
N ILE A 478 -18.08 12.41 3.71
CA ILE A 478 -18.48 12.78 5.07
C ILE A 478 -17.66 12.01 6.10
N ALA A 479 -17.49 10.70 5.91
CA ALA A 479 -16.72 9.87 6.82
C ALA A 479 -15.23 10.21 6.77
N LYS A 480 -14.51 9.86 7.85
CA LYS A 480 -13.06 10.00 7.92
C LYS A 480 -12.43 8.64 8.11
N TRP A 481 -11.38 8.36 7.34
CA TRP A 481 -10.58 7.13 7.49
C TRP A 481 -9.93 6.99 8.87
N THR A 482 -9.80 8.10 9.60
CA THR A 482 -9.30 8.12 10.98
C THR A 482 -10.34 7.68 12.02
N ASP A 483 -11.63 7.58 11.67
CA ASP A 483 -12.69 7.14 12.58
C ASP A 483 -12.81 5.60 12.60
N ILE A 484 -11.83 4.98 13.25
CA ILE A 484 -11.69 3.53 13.35
C ILE A 484 -12.91 2.87 14.03
N GLU A 485 -13.48 3.53 15.02
CA GLU A 485 -14.62 2.99 15.77
C GLU A 485 -15.86 2.94 14.87
N LEU A 486 -16.13 4.00 14.10
CA LEU A 486 -17.26 4.03 13.19
C LEU A 486 -17.13 3.01 12.05
N ILE A 487 -15.92 2.83 11.52
CA ILE A 487 -15.63 1.79 10.51
C ILE A 487 -15.96 0.39 11.06
N LYS A 488 -15.51 0.07 12.29
CA LYS A 488 -15.78 -1.23 12.93
C LYS A 488 -17.28 -1.47 13.11
N LYS A 489 -18.02 -0.47 13.59
CA LYS A 489 -19.48 -0.54 13.77
C LYS A 489 -20.20 -0.76 12.44
N ALA A 490 -19.85 0.01 11.41
CA ALA A 490 -20.44 -0.14 10.08
C ALA A 490 -20.20 -1.54 9.50
N ARG A 491 -19.01 -2.10 9.71
CA ARG A 491 -18.69 -3.47 9.29
C ARG A 491 -19.51 -4.51 10.04
N GLN A 492 -19.60 -4.42 11.37
CA GLN A 492 -20.38 -5.35 12.18
C GLN A 492 -21.86 -5.40 11.75
N VAL A 493 -22.39 -4.27 11.27
CA VAL A 493 -23.76 -4.21 10.76
C VAL A 493 -23.88 -4.76 9.33
N ALA A 494 -22.82 -4.69 8.53
CA ALA A 494 -22.80 -5.20 7.17
C ALA A 494 -22.66 -6.73 7.08
N THR A 495 -21.88 -7.32 7.98
CA THR A 495 -21.60 -8.77 8.08
C THR A 495 -22.67 -9.48 8.86
#